data_AF-A0A2X3KJH1-F1
#
_entry.id   AF-A0A2X3KJH1-F1
#
_cell.length_a   1.000
_cell.length_b   1.000
_cell.length_c   1.000
_cell.angle_alpha   90.00
_cell.angle_beta   90.00
_cell.angle_gamma   90.00
#
_symmetry.space_group_name_H-M   'P 1'
#
loop_
_entity.id
_entity.type
_entity.pdbx_description
1 polymer ?
#
loop_
_entity_poly.entity_id
_entity_poly.type
_entity_poly.pdbx_seq_one_letter_code
_entity_poly.pdbx_strand_id
1 'polypeptide(L)'
;MKIQKMVRDAEANAEADRKFEELVQTRNQGDHLLHSTRKQVEEAGDKLPADDKTAIESALTALETALKGEDKAAIEAKMQELAQVSQKLMEIAQQQHAQQQTAGADASANNAKDDDVVDAEFEEVKDKK
;
A
#
# COMPACT_ATOMS: atom_id res chain seq x y z
N MET A 1 -27.50 -43.93 -12.28
CA MET A 1 -26.16 -43.31 -12.42
C MET A 1 -26.10 -42.04 -13.30
N LYS A 2 -27.23 -41.46 -13.77
CA LYS A 2 -27.21 -40.18 -14.51
C LYS A 2 -27.37 -38.94 -13.60
N ILE A 3 -28.20 -39.05 -12.55
CA ILE A 3 -28.47 -37.95 -11.60
C ILE A 3 -27.20 -37.54 -10.84
N GLN A 4 -26.43 -38.50 -10.29
CA GLN A 4 -25.18 -38.18 -9.59
C GLN A 4 -24.11 -37.55 -10.49
N LYS A 5 -24.13 -37.85 -11.80
CA LYS A 5 -23.24 -37.21 -12.77
C LYS A 5 -23.68 -35.76 -13.02
N MET A 6 -24.98 -35.55 -13.23
CA MET A 6 -25.56 -34.20 -13.39
C MET A 6 -25.34 -33.32 -12.15
N VAL A 7 -25.41 -33.86 -10.93
CA VAL A 7 -25.12 -33.11 -9.70
C VAL A 7 -23.65 -32.69 -9.65
N ARG A 8 -22.71 -33.61 -9.90
CA ARG A 8 -21.28 -33.27 -9.94
C ARG A 8 -20.91 -32.29 -11.05
N ASP A 9 -21.51 -32.44 -12.22
CA ASP A 9 -21.29 -31.52 -13.34
C ASP A 9 -21.83 -30.11 -13.00
N ALA A 10 -22.98 -30.02 -12.30
CA ALA A 10 -23.53 -28.76 -11.83
C ALA A 10 -22.67 -28.11 -10.72
N GLU A 11 -22.16 -28.90 -9.77
CA GLU A 11 -21.26 -28.43 -8.71
C GLU A 11 -19.93 -27.91 -9.29
N ALA A 12 -19.36 -28.62 -10.26
CA ALA A 12 -18.13 -28.20 -10.93
C ALA A 12 -18.30 -26.89 -11.71
N ASN A 13 -19.44 -26.71 -12.39
CA ASN A 13 -19.75 -25.45 -13.07
C ASN A 13 -19.94 -24.30 -12.07
N ALA A 14 -20.66 -24.52 -10.97
CA ALA A 14 -20.83 -23.51 -9.93
C ALA A 14 -19.49 -23.09 -9.29
N GLU A 15 -18.56 -24.03 -9.14
CA GLU A 15 -17.20 -23.72 -8.64
C GLU A 15 -16.37 -22.95 -9.68
N ALA A 16 -16.49 -23.29 -10.97
CA ALA A 16 -15.82 -22.57 -12.05
C ALA A 16 -16.32 -21.12 -12.16
N ASP A 17 -17.64 -20.91 -12.08
CA ASP A 17 -18.25 -19.58 -12.11
C ASP A 17 -17.76 -18.73 -10.92
N ARG A 18 -17.75 -19.29 -9.70
CA ARG A 18 -17.20 -18.61 -8.52
C ARG A 18 -15.75 -18.21 -8.68
N LYS A 19 -14.90 -19.10 -9.22
CA LYS A 19 -13.48 -18.78 -9.45
C LYS A 19 -13.32 -17.64 -10.46
N PHE A 20 -14.17 -17.60 -11.48
CA PHE A 20 -14.17 -16.54 -12.47
C PHE A 20 -14.60 -15.20 -11.85
N GLU A 21 -15.67 -15.21 -11.06
CA GLU A 21 -16.14 -14.02 -10.31
C GLU A 21 -15.05 -13.49 -9.37
N GLU A 22 -14.39 -14.38 -8.63
CA GLU A 22 -13.29 -14.02 -7.73
C GLU A 22 -12.12 -13.41 -8.50
N LEU A 23 -11.71 -13.97 -9.64
CA LEU A 23 -10.63 -13.41 -10.46
C LEU A 23 -10.99 -11.99 -10.96
N VAL A 24 -12.22 -11.79 -11.43
CA VAL A 24 -12.71 -10.49 -11.87
C VAL A 24 -12.74 -9.49 -10.70
N GLN A 25 -13.18 -9.93 -9.53
CA GLN A 25 -13.18 -9.09 -8.33
C GLN A 25 -11.76 -8.69 -7.93
N THR A 26 -10.82 -9.66 -7.89
CA THR A 26 -9.40 -9.40 -7.60
C THR A 26 -8.80 -8.44 -8.62
N ARG A 27 -9.12 -8.57 -9.91
CA ARG A 27 -8.68 -7.63 -10.95
C ARG A 27 -9.17 -6.20 -10.70
N ASN A 28 -10.47 -6.04 -10.42
CA ASN A 28 -11.04 -4.72 -10.11
C ASN A 28 -10.41 -4.09 -8.86
N GLN A 29 -10.16 -4.89 -7.82
CA GLN A 29 -9.48 -4.42 -6.61
C GLN A 29 -8.03 -4.01 -6.91
N GLY A 30 -7.32 -4.80 -7.73
CA GLY A 30 -5.97 -4.49 -8.18
C GLY A 30 -5.91 -3.20 -8.98
N ASP A 31 -6.82 -2.99 -9.94
CA ASP A 31 -6.91 -1.75 -10.71
C ASP A 31 -7.20 -0.53 -9.82
N HIS A 32 -8.12 -0.66 -8.87
CA HIS A 32 -8.40 0.40 -7.90
C HIS A 32 -7.16 0.76 -7.08
N LEU A 33 -6.44 -0.26 -6.59
CA LEU A 33 -5.21 -0.04 -5.83
C LEU A 33 -4.16 0.66 -6.69
N LEU A 34 -3.97 0.18 -7.92
CA LEU A 34 -3.01 0.73 -8.87
C LEU A 34 -3.27 2.22 -9.15
N HIS A 35 -4.52 2.58 -9.40
CA HIS A 35 -4.91 3.97 -9.61
C HIS A 35 -4.70 4.85 -8.36
N SER A 36 -5.15 4.35 -7.20
CA SER A 36 -5.03 5.08 -5.93
C SER A 36 -3.58 5.33 -5.55
N THR A 37 -2.73 4.32 -5.71
CA THR A 37 -1.31 4.41 -5.40
C THR A 37 -0.55 5.28 -6.41
N ARG A 38 -0.87 5.23 -7.72
CA ARG A 38 -0.31 6.17 -8.71
C ARG A 38 -0.58 7.61 -8.31
N LYS A 39 -1.82 7.91 -7.93
CA LYS A 39 -2.22 9.25 -7.47
C LYS A 39 -1.45 9.66 -6.23
N GLN A 40 -1.29 8.76 -5.26
CA GLN A 40 -0.51 9.04 -4.06
C GLN A 40 0.97 9.35 -4.36
N VAL A 41 1.58 8.65 -5.32
CA VAL A 41 2.97 8.92 -5.75
C VAL A 41 3.08 10.27 -6.46
N GLU A 42 2.09 10.60 -7.30
CA GLU A 42 2.01 11.91 -7.97
C GLU A 42 1.84 13.05 -6.95
N GLU A 43 0.95 12.88 -5.96
CA GLU A 43 0.73 13.85 -4.88
C GLU A 43 1.94 13.99 -3.96
N ALA A 44 2.66 12.90 -3.70
CA ALA A 44 3.89 12.92 -2.93
C ALA A 44 5.03 13.61 -3.69
N GLY A 45 5.08 13.48 -5.03
CA GLY A 45 5.98 14.22 -5.91
C GLY A 45 7.43 14.19 -5.43
N ASP A 46 7.99 15.37 -5.16
CA ASP A 46 9.39 15.57 -4.74
C ASP A 46 9.63 15.32 -3.23
N LYS A 47 8.58 15.08 -2.44
CA LYS A 47 8.72 14.71 -1.03
C LYS A 47 9.17 13.26 -0.86
N LEU A 48 9.05 12.47 -1.93
CA LEU A 48 9.41 11.07 -1.93
C LEU A 48 10.89 10.87 -2.27
N PRO A 49 11.65 10.11 -1.48
CA PRO A 49 12.99 9.68 -1.87
C PRO A 49 12.97 8.96 -3.23
N ALA A 50 13.97 9.23 -4.07
CA ALA A 50 14.06 8.64 -5.41
C ALA A 50 14.06 7.11 -5.39
N ASP A 51 14.68 6.51 -4.38
CA ASP A 51 14.74 5.05 -4.19
C ASP A 51 13.34 4.48 -3.92
N ASP A 52 12.56 5.11 -3.02
CA ASP A 52 11.21 4.65 -2.70
C ASP A 52 10.24 4.91 -3.86
N LYS A 53 10.39 6.04 -4.57
CA LYS A 53 9.64 6.32 -5.80
C LYS A 53 9.89 5.24 -6.87
N THR A 54 11.13 4.83 -7.06
CA THR A 54 11.49 3.77 -8.00
C THR A 54 10.93 2.42 -7.57
N ALA A 55 10.94 2.12 -6.27
CA ALA A 55 10.38 0.90 -5.72
C ALA A 55 8.86 0.80 -5.95
N ILE A 56 8.12 1.88 -5.72
CA ILE A 56 6.67 1.89 -5.93
C ILE A 56 6.28 1.90 -7.40
N GLU A 57 7.00 2.62 -8.26
CA GLU A 57 6.79 2.55 -9.71
C GLU A 57 7.02 1.13 -10.24
N SER A 58 8.06 0.44 -9.76
CA SER A 58 8.30 -0.96 -10.12
C SER A 58 7.17 -1.89 -9.64
N ALA A 59 6.68 -1.70 -8.42
CA ALA A 59 5.55 -2.47 -7.89
C ALA A 59 4.25 -2.21 -8.68
N LEU A 60 3.99 -0.96 -9.09
CA LEU A 60 2.87 -0.59 -9.95
C LEU A 60 2.92 -1.29 -11.31
N THR A 61 4.09 -1.30 -11.97
CA THR A 61 4.28 -1.99 -13.25
C THR A 61 4.15 -3.50 -13.10
N ALA A 62 4.64 -4.08 -11.99
CA ALA A 62 4.51 -5.50 -11.70
C ALA A 62 3.04 -5.91 -11.51
N LEU A 63 2.26 -5.13 -10.77
CA LEU A 63 0.83 -5.36 -10.60
C LEU A 63 0.07 -5.19 -11.92
N GLU A 64 0.38 -4.15 -12.72
CA GLU A 64 -0.24 -3.96 -14.04
C GLU A 64 -0.01 -5.15 -14.97
N THR A 65 1.20 -5.71 -14.93
CA THR A 65 1.56 -6.90 -15.73
C THR A 65 0.83 -8.15 -15.23
N ALA A 66 0.71 -8.33 -13.91
CA ALA A 66 -0.05 -9.42 -13.33
C ALA A 66 -1.54 -9.35 -13.68
N LEU A 67 -2.13 -8.15 -13.69
CA LEU A 67 -3.54 -7.92 -14.04
C LEU A 67 -3.87 -8.28 -15.50
N LYS A 68 -2.89 -8.16 -16.41
CA LYS A 68 -3.00 -8.62 -17.81
C LYS A 68 -3.04 -10.14 -17.95
N GLY A 69 -2.55 -10.88 -16.94
CA GLY A 69 -2.64 -12.33 -16.85
C GLY A 69 -3.89 -12.81 -16.11
N GLU A 70 -4.11 -14.13 -16.04
CA GLU A 70 -5.28 -14.75 -15.39
C GLU A 70 -4.94 -15.46 -14.08
N ASP A 71 -3.75 -15.22 -13.54
CA ASP A 71 -3.29 -15.83 -12.28
C ASP A 71 -3.72 -14.98 -11.08
N LYS A 72 -4.81 -15.39 -10.44
CA LYS A 72 -5.34 -14.75 -9.23
C LYS A 72 -4.29 -14.65 -8.13
N ALA A 73 -3.52 -15.71 -7.90
CA ALA A 73 -2.53 -15.74 -6.82
C ALA A 73 -1.37 -14.77 -7.09
N ALA A 74 -0.95 -14.66 -8.36
CA ALA A 74 0.04 -13.66 -8.75
C ALA A 74 -0.48 -12.23 -8.57
N ILE A 75 -1.73 -11.96 -8.94
CA ILE A 75 -2.33 -10.62 -8.75
C ILE A 75 -2.41 -10.29 -7.25
N GLU A 76 -2.90 -11.21 -6.42
CA GLU A 76 -3.00 -11.00 -4.96
C GLU A 76 -1.62 -10.75 -4.33
N ALA A 77 -0.59 -11.52 -4.72
CA ALA A 77 0.77 -11.31 -4.25
C ALA A 77 1.29 -9.91 -4.63
N LYS A 78 1.08 -9.47 -5.89
CA LYS A 78 1.49 -8.13 -6.34
C LYS A 78 0.68 -7.00 -5.70
N MET A 79 -0.59 -7.23 -5.40
CA MET A 79 -1.40 -6.28 -4.63
C MET A 79 -0.84 -6.12 -3.22
N GLN A 80 -0.47 -7.22 -2.56
CA GLN A 80 0.15 -7.17 -1.23
C GLN A 80 1.51 -6.47 -1.24
N GLU A 81 2.37 -6.77 -2.22
CA GLU A 81 3.64 -6.07 -2.39
C GLU A 81 3.43 -4.56 -2.57
N LEU A 82 2.49 -4.15 -3.44
CA LEU A 82 2.19 -2.74 -3.66
C LEU A 82 1.65 -2.06 -2.39
N ALA A 83 0.76 -2.73 -1.65
CA ALA A 83 0.22 -2.22 -0.40
C ALA A 83 1.33 -2.03 0.66
N GLN A 84 2.27 -2.97 0.78
CA GLN A 84 3.40 -2.86 1.71
C GLN A 84 4.31 -1.68 1.36
N VAL A 85 4.65 -1.49 0.08
CA VAL A 85 5.49 -0.37 -0.36
C VAL A 85 4.76 0.96 -0.16
N SER A 86 3.46 1.03 -0.48
CA SER A 86 2.62 2.21 -0.27
C SER A 86 2.50 2.60 1.21
N GLN A 87 2.37 1.61 2.10
CA GLN A 87 2.31 1.83 3.54
C GLN A 87 3.62 2.43 4.07
N LYS A 88 4.76 1.83 3.69
CA LYS A 88 6.09 2.32 4.08
C LYS A 88 6.33 3.75 3.61
N LEU A 89 5.86 4.09 2.42
CA LEU A 89 5.92 5.44 1.87
C LEU A 89 5.07 6.44 2.65
N MET A 90 3.87 6.04 3.07
CA MET A 90 3.04 6.88 3.92
C MET A 90 3.71 7.16 5.27
N GLU A 91 4.35 6.15 5.88
CA GLU A 91 5.10 6.31 7.13
C GLU A 91 6.26 7.29 6.98
N ILE A 92 7.06 7.18 5.90
CA ILE A 92 8.17 8.11 5.63
C ILE A 92 7.65 9.53 5.39
N ALA A 93 6.58 9.68 4.60
CA ALA A 93 5.98 10.99 4.32
C ALA A 93 5.41 11.65 5.58
N GLN A 94 4.77 10.87 6.48
CA GLN A 94 4.25 11.36 7.76
C GLN A 94 5.40 11.77 8.71
N GLN A 95 6.47 10.98 8.78
CA GLN A 95 7.66 11.32 9.58
C GLN A 95 8.32 12.62 9.08
N GLN A 96 8.45 12.80 7.77
CA GLN A 96 8.96 14.06 7.21
C GLN A 96 8.02 15.24 7.49
N HIS A 97 6.71 15.05 7.39
CA HIS A 97 5.73 16.11 7.71
C HIS A 97 5.76 16.51 9.18
N ALA A 98 5.97 15.57 10.10
CA ALA A 98 6.15 15.85 11.53
C ALA A 98 7.44 16.64 11.81
N GLN A 99 8.52 16.36 11.07
CA GLN A 99 9.77 17.12 11.14
C GLN A 99 9.68 18.53 10.52
N GLN A 100 8.85 18.72 9.50
CA GLN A 100 8.70 20.02 8.83
C GLN A 100 7.81 21.00 9.61
N GLN A 101 6.98 20.52 10.53
CA GLN A 101 6.22 21.37 11.45
C GLN A 101 7.07 21.94 12.61
N THR A 102 8.28 21.44 12.82
CA THR A 102 9.27 22.00 13.77
C THR A 102 10.21 23.02 13.10
N ALA A 103 10.30 23.06 11.78
CA ALA A 103 11.18 23.98 11.05
C ALA A 103 10.49 25.24 10.48
N GLY A 104 9.16 25.35 10.62
CA GLY A 104 8.37 26.50 10.16
C GLY A 104 8.12 27.59 11.21
N ALA A 105 8.69 27.45 12.41
CA ALA A 105 8.52 28.40 13.52
C ALA A 105 9.82 29.18 13.88
N ASP A 106 10.86 29.13 13.05
CA ASP A 106 12.16 29.78 13.32
C ASP A 106 12.58 30.74 12.19
N ALA A 107 11.66 31.62 11.77
CA ALA A 107 12.00 32.77 10.91
C ALA A 107 11.19 34.03 11.25
N SER A 108 10.60 34.11 12.45
CA SER A 108 9.85 35.29 12.90
C SER A 108 9.83 35.43 14.42
N ALA A 109 10.98 35.33 15.10
CA ALA A 109 11.05 35.72 16.50
C ALA A 109 12.47 36.09 16.92
N ASN A 110 13.03 37.11 16.26
CA ASN A 110 14.22 37.79 16.76
C ASN A 110 13.81 38.72 17.92
N ASN A 111 13.34 38.15 19.04
CA ASN A 111 13.43 38.75 20.38
C ASN A 111 12.78 37.88 21.47
N ALA A 112 13.52 37.76 22.57
CA ALA A 112 13.08 37.47 23.94
C ALA A 112 12.82 35.98 24.34
N LYS A 113 13.88 35.44 24.96
CA LYS A 113 13.92 34.83 26.31
C LYS A 113 12.94 33.69 26.67
N ASP A 114 13.59 32.62 27.11
CA ASP A 114 13.20 31.62 28.11
C ASP A 114 11.99 30.72 27.85
N ASP A 115 12.25 29.43 28.13
CA ASP A 115 11.33 28.36 28.51
C ASP A 115 10.11 28.09 27.60
N ASP A 116 10.12 26.95 26.92
CA ASP A 116 9.46 25.72 27.42
C ASP A 116 9.25 24.71 26.27
N VAL A 117 9.28 23.42 26.60
CA VAL A 117 8.80 22.24 25.85
C VAL A 117 9.55 21.85 24.54
N VAL A 118 9.90 20.58 24.24
CA VAL A 118 9.33 19.28 24.64
C VAL A 118 10.42 18.21 24.71
N ASP A 119 10.50 17.58 25.87
CA ASP A 119 11.21 16.35 26.18
C ASP A 119 10.47 15.14 25.58
N ALA A 120 11.18 14.28 24.86
CA ALA A 120 10.68 12.95 24.50
C ALA A 120 11.88 12.01 24.30
N GLU A 121 12.46 11.61 25.44
CA GLU A 121 13.31 10.43 25.59
C GLU A 121 12.72 9.23 24.84
N PHE A 122 13.47 8.71 23.87
CA PHE A 122 13.24 7.39 23.29
C PHE A 122 14.12 6.40 24.04
N GLU A 123 13.60 5.78 25.11
CA GLU A 123 14.23 4.63 25.75
C GLU A 123 13.42 3.35 25.46
N GLU A 124 14.12 2.44 24.79
CA GLU A 124 13.70 1.18 24.20
C GLU A 124 13.12 0.21 25.25
N VAL A 125 11.81 -0.08 25.17
CA VAL A 125 11.16 -1.10 26.02
C VAL A 125 11.57 -2.50 25.52
N LYS A 126 12.63 -3.07 26.09
CA LYS A 126 12.89 -4.52 26.03
C LYS A 126 12.26 -5.20 27.25
N ASP A 127 10.98 -5.55 27.13
CA ASP A 127 10.31 -6.43 28.09
C ASP A 127 10.89 -7.84 28.02
N LYS A 128 11.44 -8.31 29.15
CA LYS A 128 11.74 -9.73 29.40
C LYS A 128 10.56 -10.35 30.15
N LYS A 129 10.07 -11.49 29.66
CA LYS A 129 9.50 -12.52 30.53
C LYS A 129 9.80 -13.91 30.00
#